data_AF-W2RV48-F1
#
_entry.id   AF-W2RV48-F1
#
_cell.length_a   1.000
_cell.length_b   1.000
_cell.length_c   1.000
_cell.angle_alpha   90.00
_cell.angle_beta   90.00
_cell.angle_gamma   90.00
#
_symmetry.space_group_name_H-M   'P 1'
#
loop_
_entity.id
_entity.type
_entity.pdbx_description
1 polymer ?
#
loop_
_entity_poly.entity_id
_entity_poly.type
_entity_poly.pdbx_seq_one_letter_code
_entity_poly.pdbx_strand_id
1 'polypeptide(L)'
;MLFKRYRPREGIHIDPIFRALQDTILNPCVALALYLIIISVLSSQSVEEDRDRNITGWLRHAAKWVLCVTVAGALLSLNRILNTGSLNNWVTAESQSWGSEIAVITGGSSGIGASVVQQLLEREPDARVVVIDFCPLEFTPPANSKVHCYHCDLSKSDALKAVCERIRTEVGSPTILINSAGLTRGQTITGGKYHDVELTFKTNIIAPFLLVKEFLPAMVGRNHGHIVGISSLSAVITPARLADYGATKQGVLTLQNTLRQELRFEEKAPKVRVTSVVLGFVATPMFKGKTNQSGFLSPLLHVDTVGEAIVDAIVARESRSIWLPGIGGLVAMLAAGPDWLGEMLRNSTQRIRVDYVGRQTTDPDTGGLCKAEEGT
;
A
#
# COMPACT_ATOMS: atom_id res chain seq x y z
N MET A 1 -20.65 -6.63 9.53
CA MET A 1 -19.43 -6.34 8.74
C MET A 1 -19.49 -5.05 7.91
N LEU A 2 -20.61 -4.69 7.27
CA LEU A 2 -20.71 -3.45 6.48
C LEU A 2 -20.51 -2.14 7.28
N PHE A 3 -20.98 -2.05 8.53
CA PHE A 3 -20.88 -0.81 9.34
C PHE A 3 -19.45 -0.49 9.84
N LYS A 4 -18.55 -1.48 10.00
CA LYS A 4 -17.13 -1.23 10.33
C LYS A 4 -16.36 -0.64 9.14
N ARG A 5 -16.79 -0.95 7.91
CA ARG A 5 -16.15 -0.52 6.66
C ARG A 5 -16.28 0.99 6.37
N TYR A 6 -17.20 1.69 7.03
CA TYR A 6 -17.51 3.11 6.76
C TYR A 6 -17.21 4.07 7.91
N ARG A 7 -16.69 3.60 9.06
CA ARG A 7 -16.16 4.49 10.10
C ARG A 7 -14.62 4.51 10.01
N PRO A 8 -14.03 5.42 9.23
CA PRO A 8 -12.58 5.57 9.18
C PRO A 8 -11.99 5.82 10.57
N ARG A 9 -10.87 5.16 10.86
CA ARG A 9 -10.11 5.34 12.12
C ARG A 9 -9.48 6.73 12.20
N GLU A 10 -9.27 7.35 11.05
CA GLU A 10 -8.65 8.65 10.83
C GLU A 10 -9.65 9.82 10.93
N GLY A 11 -10.93 9.56 11.25
CA GLY A 11 -11.99 10.55 11.17
C GLY A 11 -12.46 10.83 9.73
N ILE A 12 -13.25 11.88 9.53
CA ILE A 12 -13.86 12.19 8.23
C ILE A 12 -12.78 12.70 7.25
N HIS A 13 -12.57 11.95 6.17
CA HIS A 13 -11.63 12.29 5.10
C HIS A 13 -12.15 11.82 3.74
N ILE A 14 -11.46 12.21 2.66
CA ILE A 14 -11.97 12.08 1.29
C ILE A 14 -12.15 10.63 0.81
N ASP A 15 -11.29 9.71 1.23
CA ASP A 15 -11.26 8.33 0.71
C ASP A 15 -12.57 7.56 0.98
N PRO A 16 -13.09 7.46 2.21
CA PRO A 16 -14.38 6.81 2.49
C PRO A 16 -15.56 7.48 1.78
N ILE A 17 -15.55 8.81 1.66
CA ILE A 17 -16.61 9.56 0.97
C ILE A 17 -16.60 9.19 -0.52
N PHE A 18 -15.44 9.24 -1.15
CA PHE A 18 -15.29 8.89 -2.56
C PHE A 18 -15.64 7.43 -2.82
N ARG A 19 -15.23 6.51 -1.94
CA ARG A 19 -15.59 5.09 -2.01
C ARG A 19 -17.11 4.89 -1.88
N ALA A 20 -17.76 5.56 -0.94
CA ALA A 20 -19.22 5.51 -0.80
C ALA A 20 -19.94 6.05 -2.04
N LEU A 21 -19.44 7.13 -2.65
CA LEU A 21 -19.96 7.66 -3.91
C LEU A 21 -19.80 6.66 -5.07
N GLN A 22 -18.66 5.98 -5.15
CA GLN A 22 -18.40 4.92 -6.14
C GLN A 22 -19.33 3.72 -5.99
N ASP A 23 -19.61 3.31 -4.76
CA ASP A 23 -20.48 2.16 -4.48
C ASP A 23 -21.98 2.50 -4.66
N THR A 24 -22.34 3.79 -4.67
CA THR A 24 -23.74 4.26 -4.77
C THR A 24 -24.02 5.00 -6.09
N ILE A 25 -23.86 6.33 -6.11
CA ILE A 25 -24.29 7.21 -7.20
C ILE A 25 -23.48 6.98 -8.48
N LEU A 26 -22.18 6.73 -8.35
CA LEU A 26 -21.27 6.46 -9.48
C LEU A 26 -21.23 4.98 -9.86
N ASN A 27 -22.06 4.13 -9.26
CA ASN A 27 -22.19 2.75 -9.70
C ASN A 27 -22.93 2.71 -11.04
N PRO A 28 -22.30 2.21 -12.13
CA PRO A 28 -22.90 2.28 -13.47
C PRO A 28 -24.22 1.52 -13.56
N CYS A 29 -24.40 0.43 -12.80
CA CYS A 29 -25.65 -0.33 -12.82
C CYS A 29 -26.79 0.44 -12.13
N VAL A 30 -26.50 1.09 -11.01
CA VAL A 30 -27.49 1.89 -10.26
C VAL A 30 -27.87 3.13 -11.05
N ALA A 31 -26.87 3.86 -11.58
CA ALA A 31 -27.09 5.05 -12.38
C ALA A 31 -27.84 4.73 -13.69
N LEU A 32 -27.51 3.61 -14.35
CA LEU A 32 -28.22 3.15 -15.54
C LEU A 32 -29.67 2.78 -15.24
N ALA A 33 -29.93 2.06 -14.15
CA ALA A 33 -31.30 1.71 -13.75
C ALA A 33 -32.14 2.98 -13.51
N LEU A 34 -31.58 3.97 -12.80
CA LEU A 34 -32.23 5.26 -12.59
C LEU A 34 -32.48 6.01 -13.91
N TYR A 35 -31.51 6.00 -14.83
CA TYR A 35 -31.67 6.60 -16.16
C TYR A 35 -32.83 5.97 -16.93
N LEU A 36 -32.89 4.63 -16.97
CA LEU A 36 -33.95 3.89 -17.66
C LEU A 36 -35.33 4.17 -17.07
N ILE A 37 -35.44 4.30 -15.75
CA ILE A 37 -36.69 4.69 -15.08
C ILE A 37 -37.13 6.09 -15.54
N ILE A 38 -36.22 7.08 -15.53
CA ILE A 38 -36.55 8.45 -15.95
C ILE A 38 -36.99 8.48 -17.42
N ILE A 39 -36.29 7.77 -18.30
CA ILE A 39 -36.65 7.68 -19.73
C ILE A 39 -37.99 6.98 -19.92
N SER A 40 -38.27 5.91 -19.17
CA SER A 40 -39.57 5.22 -19.22
C SER A 40 -40.72 6.16 -18.84
N VAL A 41 -40.58 6.95 -17.76
CA VAL A 41 -41.57 7.96 -17.35
C VAL A 41 -41.73 9.05 -18.40
N LEU A 42 -40.64 9.53 -19.00
CA LEU A 42 -40.70 10.52 -20.08
C LEU A 42 -41.40 9.97 -21.34
N SER A 43 -41.24 8.67 -21.63
CA SER A 43 -41.87 8.01 -22.77
C SER A 43 -43.34 7.68 -22.55
N SER A 44 -43.79 7.51 -21.30
CA SER A 44 -45.21 7.31 -20.99
C SER A 44 -45.98 8.63 -20.91
N GLN A 45 -45.33 9.72 -20.46
CA GLN A 45 -45.94 11.05 -20.38
C GLN A 45 -46.13 11.76 -21.73
N SER A 46 -45.51 11.29 -22.82
CA SER A 46 -45.80 11.84 -24.15
C SER A 46 -47.21 11.54 -24.67
N VAL A 47 -48.00 10.74 -23.93
CA VAL A 47 -49.38 10.36 -24.28
C VAL A 47 -50.43 11.22 -23.57
N GLU A 48 -50.08 12.04 -22.56
CA GLU A 48 -51.03 12.87 -21.81
C GLU A 48 -50.61 14.35 -21.79
N GLU A 49 -51.49 15.21 -22.30
CA GLU A 49 -51.28 16.60 -22.71
C GLU A 49 -50.76 17.57 -21.62
N ASP A 50 -49.82 18.41 -22.05
CA ASP A 50 -49.61 19.85 -21.81
C ASP A 50 -49.68 20.46 -20.38
N ARG A 51 -49.90 19.68 -19.32
CA ARG A 51 -50.12 20.25 -17.97
C ARG A 51 -48.83 20.58 -17.19
N ASP A 52 -47.68 20.04 -17.58
CA ASP A 52 -46.43 20.24 -16.82
C ASP A 52 -45.16 20.30 -17.71
N ARG A 53 -45.07 21.32 -18.56
CA ARG A 53 -43.86 21.64 -19.34
C ARG A 53 -42.61 21.84 -18.45
N ASN A 54 -42.81 22.32 -17.22
CA ASN A 54 -41.72 22.52 -16.26
C ASN A 54 -41.19 21.19 -15.70
N ILE A 55 -42.06 20.23 -15.37
CA ILE A 55 -41.64 18.93 -14.82
C ILE A 55 -40.96 18.08 -15.90
N THR A 56 -41.53 18.03 -17.11
CA THR A 56 -40.92 17.32 -18.24
C THR A 56 -39.58 17.95 -18.65
N GLY A 57 -39.46 19.28 -18.60
CA GLY A 57 -38.19 19.99 -18.76
C GLY A 57 -37.16 19.58 -17.72
N TRP A 58 -37.53 19.59 -16.43
CA TRP A 58 -36.65 19.17 -15.34
C TRP A 58 -36.22 17.70 -15.48
N LEU A 59 -37.15 16.79 -15.80
CA LEU A 59 -36.86 15.37 -16.00
C LEU A 59 -35.88 15.13 -17.15
N ARG A 60 -35.98 15.88 -18.26
CA ARG A 60 -34.99 15.81 -19.36
C ARG A 60 -33.61 16.29 -18.93
N HIS A 61 -33.51 17.34 -18.11
CA HIS A 61 -32.23 17.79 -17.56
C HIS A 61 -31.66 16.76 -16.58
N ALA A 62 -32.50 16.20 -15.70
CA ALA A 62 -32.12 15.13 -14.79
C ALA A 62 -31.62 13.90 -15.57
N ALA A 63 -32.31 13.48 -16.63
CA ALA A 63 -31.88 12.37 -17.48
C ALA A 63 -30.48 12.60 -18.07
N LYS A 64 -30.18 13.82 -18.56
CA LYS A 64 -28.83 14.17 -19.06
C LYS A 64 -27.77 14.04 -17.97
N TRP A 65 -28.04 14.53 -16.76
CA TRP A 65 -27.10 14.41 -15.63
C TRP A 65 -26.90 12.97 -15.18
N VAL A 66 -27.98 12.19 -15.06
CA VAL A 66 -27.90 10.76 -14.70
C VAL A 66 -27.15 9.98 -15.78
N LEU A 67 -27.35 10.29 -17.07
CA LEU A 67 -26.55 9.72 -18.15
C LEU A 67 -25.07 10.07 -18.01
N CYS A 68 -24.72 11.33 -17.72
CA CYS A 68 -23.33 11.75 -17.48
C CYS A 68 -22.70 10.97 -16.31
N VAL A 69 -23.42 10.83 -15.20
CA VAL A 69 -23.00 10.05 -14.03
C VAL A 69 -22.82 8.57 -14.38
N THR A 70 -23.72 8.02 -15.21
CA THR A 70 -23.64 6.62 -15.67
C THR A 70 -22.40 6.40 -16.53
N VAL A 71 -22.14 7.31 -17.48
CA VAL A 71 -20.93 7.26 -18.33
C VAL A 71 -19.67 7.40 -17.47
N ALA A 72 -19.62 8.35 -16.53
CA ALA A 72 -18.51 8.50 -15.62
C ALA A 72 -18.29 7.24 -14.76
N GLY A 73 -19.35 6.67 -14.19
CA GLY A 73 -19.31 5.42 -13.44
C GLY A 73 -18.84 4.23 -14.28
N ALA A 74 -19.27 4.15 -15.53
CA ALA A 74 -18.85 3.11 -16.47
C ALA A 74 -17.36 3.24 -16.80
N LEU A 75 -16.86 4.46 -17.03
CA LEU A 75 -15.44 4.73 -17.27
C LEU A 75 -14.58 4.38 -16.04
N LEU A 76 -15.04 4.73 -14.82
CA LEU A 76 -14.35 4.36 -13.58
C LEU A 76 -14.34 2.84 -13.37
N SER A 77 -15.45 2.16 -13.63
CA SER A 77 -15.54 0.70 -13.53
C SER A 77 -14.66 0.00 -14.56
N LEU A 78 -14.67 0.48 -15.81
CA LEU A 78 -13.79 -0.01 -16.88
C LEU A 78 -12.32 0.18 -16.50
N ASN A 79 -11.94 1.37 -16.03
CA ASN A 79 -10.58 1.64 -15.57
C ASN A 79 -10.17 0.69 -14.43
N ARG A 80 -11.06 0.40 -13.47
CA ARG A 80 -10.80 -0.58 -12.41
C ARG A 80 -10.57 -1.99 -12.97
N ILE A 81 -11.40 -2.44 -13.91
CA ILE A 81 -11.23 -3.75 -14.57
C ILE A 81 -9.90 -3.81 -15.32
N LEU A 82 -9.55 -2.77 -16.07
CA LEU A 82 -8.28 -2.68 -16.81
C LEU A 82 -7.07 -2.67 -15.85
N ASN A 83 -7.15 -1.94 -14.73
CA ASN A 83 -6.10 -1.92 -13.71
C ASN A 83 -5.93 -3.29 -13.04
N THR A 84 -7.01 -3.91 -12.58
CA THR A 84 -6.95 -5.24 -11.96
C THR A 84 -6.45 -6.28 -12.96
N GLY A 85 -6.99 -6.30 -14.19
CA GLY A 85 -6.58 -7.22 -15.24
C GLY A 85 -5.11 -7.07 -15.62
N SER A 86 -4.66 -5.84 -15.86
CA SER A 86 -3.26 -5.56 -16.23
C SER A 86 -2.26 -5.93 -15.13
N LEU A 87 -2.56 -5.67 -13.86
CA LEU A 87 -1.70 -6.01 -12.73
C LEU A 87 -1.68 -7.52 -12.44
N ASN A 88 -2.75 -8.23 -12.79
CA ASN A 88 -2.91 -9.67 -12.53
C ASN A 88 -2.67 -10.53 -13.77
N ASN A 89 -2.09 -9.94 -14.83
CA ASN A 89 -1.78 -10.63 -16.10
C ASN A 89 -3.02 -11.28 -16.75
N TRP A 90 -4.22 -10.77 -16.46
CA TRP A 90 -5.51 -11.35 -16.87
C TRP A 90 -5.70 -12.83 -16.49
N VAL A 91 -4.95 -13.30 -15.49
CA VAL A 91 -5.08 -14.66 -14.95
C VAL A 91 -5.53 -14.61 -13.50
N THR A 92 -6.36 -15.57 -13.11
CA THR A 92 -6.71 -15.83 -11.72
C THR A 92 -5.68 -16.74 -11.07
N ALA A 93 -5.36 -16.49 -9.81
CA ALA A 93 -4.55 -17.39 -9.01
C ALA A 93 -5.49 -18.39 -8.35
N GLU A 94 -5.14 -19.67 -8.37
CA GLU A 94 -5.96 -20.70 -7.73
C GLU A 94 -5.96 -20.54 -6.21
N SER A 95 -7.07 -20.94 -5.60
CA SER A 95 -7.20 -20.97 -4.15
C SER A 95 -6.45 -22.19 -3.61
N GLN A 96 -5.35 -21.95 -2.90
CA GLN A 96 -4.62 -22.93 -2.10
C GLN A 96 -5.03 -22.80 -0.63
N SER A 97 -4.88 -23.85 0.16
CA SER A 97 -5.16 -23.77 1.60
C SER A 97 -4.12 -22.91 2.31
N TRP A 98 -4.56 -22.07 3.25
CA TRP A 98 -3.67 -21.22 4.05
C TRP A 98 -2.67 -22.01 4.90
N GLY A 99 -2.98 -23.27 5.25
CA GLY A 99 -2.03 -24.15 5.91
C GLY A 99 -0.72 -24.39 5.15
N SER A 100 -0.72 -24.18 3.83
CA SER A 100 0.46 -24.26 2.97
C SER A 100 1.18 -22.91 2.76
N GLU A 101 0.54 -21.80 3.13
CA GLU A 101 1.09 -20.46 2.93
C GLU A 101 2.08 -20.12 4.06
N ILE A 102 3.21 -19.54 3.66
CA ILE A 102 4.25 -19.06 4.56
C ILE A 102 4.50 -17.58 4.22
N ALA A 103 4.10 -16.69 5.13
CA ALA A 103 4.26 -15.26 4.98
C ALA A 103 5.46 -14.73 5.77
N VAL A 104 6.45 -14.19 5.08
CA VAL A 104 7.61 -13.52 5.66
C VAL A 104 7.34 -12.01 5.70
N ILE A 105 7.39 -11.40 6.89
CA ILE A 105 7.19 -9.98 7.11
C ILE A 105 8.44 -9.39 7.76
N THR A 106 9.08 -8.47 7.04
CA THR A 106 10.19 -7.67 7.60
C THR A 106 9.66 -6.49 8.38
N GLY A 107 10.29 -6.14 9.50
CA GLY A 107 9.78 -5.05 10.36
C GLY A 107 8.44 -5.41 11.02
N GLY A 108 8.19 -6.70 11.23
CA GLY A 108 6.91 -7.23 11.72
C GLY A 108 6.70 -7.07 13.23
N SER A 109 7.66 -6.54 13.99
CA SER A 109 7.54 -6.43 15.43
C SER A 109 6.72 -5.23 15.92
N SER A 110 6.52 -4.21 15.07
CA SER A 110 5.75 -2.99 15.41
C SER A 110 5.06 -2.37 14.19
N GLY A 111 4.29 -1.30 14.43
CA GLY A 111 3.77 -0.43 13.38
C GLY A 111 2.95 -1.17 12.31
N ILE A 112 3.23 -0.87 11.04
CA ILE A 112 2.51 -1.47 9.89
C ILE A 112 2.73 -2.98 9.85
N GLY A 113 3.96 -3.46 10.03
CA GLY A 113 4.28 -4.87 9.98
C GLY A 113 3.55 -5.68 11.05
N ALA A 114 3.52 -5.19 12.29
CA ALA A 114 2.77 -5.84 13.38
C ALA A 114 1.26 -5.89 13.09
N SER A 115 0.69 -4.82 12.55
CA SER A 115 -0.73 -4.80 12.18
C SER A 115 -1.03 -5.82 11.08
N VAL A 116 -0.16 -5.96 10.07
CA VAL A 116 -0.29 -6.99 9.03
C VAL A 116 -0.21 -8.40 9.64
N VAL A 117 0.73 -8.67 10.55
CA VAL A 117 0.84 -9.97 11.22
C VAL A 117 -0.43 -10.29 12.00
N GLN A 118 -0.91 -9.38 12.84
CA GLN A 118 -2.10 -9.60 13.67
C GLN A 118 -3.35 -9.83 12.82
N GLN A 119 -3.58 -9.00 11.80
CA GLN A 119 -4.74 -9.13 10.92
C GLN A 119 -4.70 -10.37 10.03
N LEU A 120 -3.51 -10.79 9.57
CA LEU A 120 -3.36 -12.01 8.80
C LEU A 120 -3.69 -13.24 9.66
N LEU A 121 -3.19 -13.29 10.90
CA LEU A 121 -3.48 -14.38 11.84
C LEU A 121 -4.95 -14.41 12.28
N GLU A 122 -5.60 -13.26 12.42
CA GLU A 122 -7.02 -13.17 12.75
C GLU A 122 -7.90 -13.74 11.63
N ARG A 123 -7.55 -13.45 10.37
CA ARG A 123 -8.35 -13.88 9.21
C ARG A 123 -8.02 -15.29 8.75
N GLU A 124 -6.74 -15.66 8.83
CA GLU A 124 -6.19 -16.89 8.26
C GLU A 124 -5.31 -17.61 9.30
N PRO A 125 -5.92 -18.19 10.35
CA PRO A 125 -5.21 -18.75 11.50
C PRO A 125 -4.31 -19.95 11.15
N ASP A 126 -4.54 -20.60 10.01
CA ASP A 126 -3.73 -21.73 9.54
C ASP A 126 -2.40 -21.31 8.89
N ALA A 127 -2.27 -20.03 8.50
CA ALA A 127 -1.09 -19.50 7.84
C ALA A 127 0.12 -19.53 8.78
N ARG A 128 1.29 -19.86 8.22
CA ARG A 128 2.57 -19.72 8.92
C ARG A 128 3.10 -18.32 8.70
N VAL A 129 3.44 -17.63 9.79
CA VAL A 129 3.94 -16.26 9.74
C VAL A 129 5.36 -16.21 10.28
N VAL A 130 6.25 -15.63 9.51
CA VAL A 130 7.66 -15.44 9.83
C VAL A 130 7.92 -13.94 9.96
N VAL A 131 8.34 -13.49 11.14
CA VAL A 131 8.73 -12.10 11.40
C VAL A 131 10.25 -11.99 11.39
N ILE A 132 10.78 -11.11 10.54
CA ILE A 132 12.20 -10.72 10.54
C ILE A 132 12.28 -9.28 11.03
N ASP A 133 12.91 -9.05 12.17
CA ASP A 133 13.05 -7.71 12.75
C ASP A 133 14.34 -7.61 13.57
N PHE A 134 14.82 -6.40 13.78
CA PHE A 134 15.92 -6.11 14.70
C PHE A 134 15.43 -6.01 16.15
N CYS A 135 14.18 -5.60 16.36
CA CYS A 135 13.58 -5.47 17.68
C CYS A 135 12.67 -6.67 17.99
N PRO A 136 12.51 -7.05 19.27
CA PRO A 136 11.54 -8.07 19.66
C PRO A 136 10.10 -7.62 19.37
N LEU A 137 9.16 -8.57 19.28
CA LEU A 137 7.74 -8.28 19.09
C LEU A 137 7.19 -7.39 20.21
N GLU A 138 6.40 -6.38 19.84
CA GLU A 138 5.69 -5.50 20.80
C GLU A 138 4.25 -5.99 21.09
N PHE A 139 3.88 -7.16 20.57
CA PHE A 139 2.58 -7.80 20.78
C PHE A 139 2.76 -9.30 21.04
N THR A 140 1.78 -9.90 21.72
CA THR A 140 1.74 -11.33 21.97
C THR A 140 0.94 -12.02 20.88
N PRO A 141 1.55 -12.91 20.06
CA PRO A 141 0.81 -13.67 19.07
C PRO A 141 -0.17 -14.65 19.77
N PRO A 142 -1.30 -15.00 19.14
CA PRO A 142 -2.25 -15.97 19.71
C PRO A 142 -1.56 -17.30 20.05
N ALA A 143 -1.92 -17.93 21.17
CA ALA A 143 -1.21 -19.11 21.71
C ALA A 143 -1.10 -20.30 20.73
N ASN A 144 -2.05 -20.44 19.80
CA ASN A 144 -2.08 -21.53 18.80
C ASN A 144 -1.62 -21.08 17.40
N SER A 145 -1.08 -19.87 17.26
CA SER A 145 -0.62 -19.35 15.98
C SER A 145 0.78 -19.87 15.63
N LYS A 146 1.04 -20.06 14.33
CA LYS A 146 2.34 -20.53 13.83
C LYS A 146 3.25 -19.36 13.49
N VAL A 147 3.64 -18.60 14.51
CA VAL A 147 4.49 -17.42 14.37
C VAL A 147 5.95 -17.76 14.72
N HIS A 148 6.85 -17.54 13.77
CA HIS A 148 8.29 -17.70 13.94
C HIS A 148 8.97 -16.34 13.90
N CYS A 149 9.83 -16.04 14.86
CA CYS A 149 10.52 -14.75 14.93
C CYS A 149 12.02 -14.95 14.75
N TYR A 150 12.62 -14.15 13.87
CA TYR A 150 14.04 -14.14 13.63
C TYR A 150 14.60 -12.73 13.83
N HIS A 151 15.56 -12.62 14.75
CA HIS A 151 16.33 -11.40 14.92
C HIS A 151 17.32 -11.23 13.77
N CYS A 152 17.23 -10.13 13.01
CA CYS A 152 18.16 -9.83 11.93
C CYS A 152 18.32 -8.33 11.71
N ASP A 153 19.58 -7.87 11.63
CA ASP A 153 19.92 -6.57 11.07
C ASP A 153 19.89 -6.67 9.53
N LEU A 154 18.89 -6.06 8.91
CA LEU A 154 18.72 -6.08 7.45
C LEU A 154 19.81 -5.30 6.70
N SER A 155 20.59 -4.46 7.39
CA SER A 155 21.73 -3.77 6.78
C SER A 155 22.92 -4.69 6.49
N LYS A 156 22.90 -5.92 7.03
CA LYS A 156 23.98 -6.91 6.93
C LYS A 156 23.58 -8.06 6.00
N SER A 157 24.09 -8.06 4.77
CA SER A 157 23.77 -9.06 3.76
C SER A 157 24.06 -10.51 4.18
N ASP A 158 25.14 -10.74 4.95
CA ASP A 158 25.48 -12.08 5.44
C ASP A 158 24.47 -12.60 6.48
N ALA A 159 24.01 -11.72 7.38
CA ALA A 159 22.96 -12.05 8.33
C ALA A 159 21.63 -12.34 7.62
N LEU A 160 21.31 -11.56 6.58
CA LEU A 160 20.14 -11.77 5.73
C LEU A 160 20.18 -13.13 5.01
N LYS A 161 21.32 -13.49 4.42
CA LYS A 161 21.49 -14.80 3.78
C LYS A 161 21.31 -15.95 4.78
N ALA A 162 21.95 -15.84 5.96
CA ALA A 162 21.84 -16.86 7.01
C ALA A 162 20.40 -17.01 7.54
N VAL A 163 19.67 -15.90 7.73
CA VAL A 163 18.27 -16.00 8.18
C VAL A 163 17.35 -16.59 7.11
N CYS A 164 17.56 -16.25 5.83
CA CYS A 164 16.82 -16.85 4.72
C CYS A 164 17.02 -18.37 4.63
N GLU A 165 18.25 -18.84 4.81
CA GLU A 165 18.55 -20.27 4.86
C GLU A 165 17.85 -20.96 6.04
N ARG A 166 17.92 -20.37 7.23
CA ARG A 166 17.22 -20.89 8.42
C ARG A 166 15.71 -20.97 8.22
N ILE A 167 15.09 -19.94 7.64
CA ILE A 167 13.65 -19.94 7.35
C ILE A 167 13.28 -21.10 6.42
N ARG A 168 14.06 -21.33 5.35
CA ARG A 168 13.80 -22.44 4.42
C ARG A 168 13.91 -23.80 5.09
N THR A 169 14.86 -23.98 5.99
CA THR A 169 15.10 -25.24 6.70
C THR A 169 14.10 -25.49 7.82
N GLU A 170 13.80 -24.48 8.64
CA GLU A 170 12.99 -24.60 9.84
C GLU A 170 11.47 -24.47 9.56
N VAL A 171 11.07 -23.67 8.57
CA VAL A 171 9.65 -23.34 8.29
C VAL A 171 9.19 -23.82 6.92
N GLY A 172 10.05 -23.69 5.91
CA GLY A 172 9.79 -24.07 4.52
C GLY A 172 9.95 -22.90 3.54
N SER A 173 9.57 -23.12 2.28
CA SER A 173 9.70 -22.11 1.22
C SER A 173 8.62 -21.02 1.32
N PRO A 174 8.97 -19.74 1.55
CA PRO A 174 8.00 -18.66 1.62
C PRO A 174 7.16 -18.52 0.35
N THR A 175 5.87 -18.28 0.53
CA THR A 175 4.92 -17.98 -0.56
C THR A 175 4.53 -16.51 -0.57
N ILE A 176 4.62 -15.82 0.56
CA ILE A 176 4.33 -14.39 0.68
C ILE A 176 5.55 -13.68 1.27
N LEU A 177 5.99 -12.58 0.67
CA LEU A 177 7.05 -11.71 1.18
C LEU A 177 6.53 -10.28 1.30
N ILE A 178 6.57 -9.72 2.50
CA ILE A 178 6.20 -8.34 2.79
C ILE A 178 7.45 -7.56 3.24
N ASN A 179 7.95 -6.75 2.32
CA ASN A 179 9.04 -5.79 2.57
C ASN A 179 8.47 -4.52 3.22
N SER A 180 8.35 -4.55 4.56
CA SER A 180 7.80 -3.47 5.39
C SER A 180 8.86 -2.76 6.24
N ALA A 181 10.00 -3.41 6.52
CA ALA A 181 11.08 -2.76 7.26
C ALA A 181 11.59 -1.50 6.54
N GLY A 182 11.90 -0.48 7.33
CA GLY A 182 12.57 0.71 6.83
C GLY A 182 12.84 1.73 7.92
N LEU A 183 13.76 2.64 7.62
CA LEU A 183 14.16 3.73 8.50
C LEU A 183 14.40 5.02 7.70
N THR A 184 14.44 6.14 8.42
CA THR A 184 14.73 7.46 7.88
C THR A 184 15.46 8.28 8.93
N ARG A 185 16.35 9.19 8.49
CA ARG A 185 17.21 9.99 9.37
C ARG A 185 16.87 11.48 9.37
N GLY A 186 16.16 11.97 8.35
CA GLY A 186 15.67 13.34 8.32
C GLY A 186 16.78 14.40 8.25
N GLN A 187 17.89 14.12 7.56
CA GLN A 187 19.04 15.02 7.43
C GLN A 187 19.15 15.62 6.02
N THR A 188 19.71 16.81 5.91
CA THR A 188 20.09 17.39 4.61
C THR A 188 21.26 16.60 4.01
N ILE A 189 21.44 16.66 2.69
CA ILE A 189 22.57 15.99 2.01
C ILE A 189 23.92 16.42 2.61
N THR A 190 24.06 17.71 2.96
CA THR A 190 25.29 18.26 3.55
C THR A 190 25.40 18.00 5.06
N GLY A 191 24.30 17.68 5.73
CA GLY A 191 24.26 17.48 7.19
C GLY A 191 24.27 16.02 7.63
N GLY A 192 23.88 15.09 6.76
CA GLY A 192 23.89 13.65 7.05
C GLY A 192 25.30 13.06 7.03
N LYS A 193 25.52 12.01 7.84
CA LYS A 193 26.80 11.27 7.83
C LYS A 193 26.80 10.25 6.70
N TYR A 194 27.99 9.84 6.24
CA TYR A 194 28.12 8.80 5.21
C TYR A 194 27.40 7.50 5.59
N HIS A 195 27.52 7.06 6.84
CA HIS A 195 26.85 5.84 7.30
C HIS A 195 25.32 5.96 7.36
N ASP A 196 24.75 7.16 7.53
CA ASP A 196 23.29 7.36 7.52
C ASP A 196 22.71 6.97 6.15
N VAL A 197 23.39 7.41 5.08
CA VAL A 197 23.00 7.11 3.70
C VAL A 197 23.15 5.62 3.43
N GLU A 198 24.31 5.04 3.75
CA GLU A 198 24.55 3.61 3.53
C GLU A 198 23.53 2.74 4.26
N LEU A 199 23.24 3.05 5.52
CA LEU A 199 22.29 2.32 6.33
C LEU A 199 20.87 2.40 5.74
N THR A 200 20.44 3.60 5.32
CA THR A 200 19.14 3.81 4.69
C THR A 200 19.03 3.00 3.39
N PHE A 201 20.05 2.99 2.55
CA PHE A 201 20.06 2.19 1.31
C PHE A 201 20.12 0.69 1.58
N LYS A 202 20.97 0.24 2.51
CA LYS A 202 21.10 -1.16 2.87
C LYS A 202 19.78 -1.74 3.37
N THR A 203 19.12 -1.04 4.30
CA THR A 203 17.86 -1.49 4.91
C THR A 203 16.65 -1.30 3.98
N ASN A 204 16.49 -0.13 3.36
CA ASN A 204 15.23 0.21 2.67
C ASN A 204 15.13 -0.34 1.25
N ILE A 205 16.26 -0.68 0.58
CA ILE A 205 16.23 -1.15 -0.81
C ILE A 205 17.12 -2.37 -1.08
N ILE A 206 18.37 -2.40 -0.60
CA ILE A 206 19.24 -3.57 -0.84
C ILE A 206 18.65 -4.83 -0.19
N ALA A 207 18.21 -4.75 1.08
CA ALA A 207 17.58 -5.88 1.75
C ALA A 207 16.32 -6.40 1.01
N PRO A 208 15.35 -5.56 0.59
CA PRO A 208 14.26 -5.99 -0.29
C PRO A 208 14.71 -6.71 -1.56
N PHE A 209 15.75 -6.21 -2.27
CA PHE A 209 16.30 -6.89 -3.44
C PHE A 209 16.84 -8.29 -3.09
N LEU A 210 17.61 -8.40 -2.01
CA LEU A 210 18.18 -9.67 -1.58
C LEU A 210 17.11 -10.67 -1.09
N LEU A 211 16.09 -10.21 -0.37
CA LEU A 211 14.98 -11.06 0.05
C LEU A 211 14.17 -11.58 -1.13
N VAL A 212 13.92 -10.74 -2.13
CA VAL A 212 13.31 -11.18 -3.39
C VAL A 212 14.22 -12.23 -4.05
N LYS A 213 15.53 -11.97 -4.17
CA LYS A 213 16.49 -12.95 -4.71
C LYS A 213 16.47 -14.31 -3.99
N GLU A 214 16.32 -14.30 -2.65
CA GLU A 214 16.35 -15.52 -1.83
C GLU A 214 15.06 -16.35 -1.88
N PHE A 215 13.89 -15.71 -2.07
CA PHE A 215 12.59 -16.38 -1.99
C PHE A 215 11.85 -16.51 -3.32
N LEU A 216 12.12 -15.63 -4.29
CA LEU A 216 11.47 -15.64 -5.60
C LEU A 216 11.63 -16.96 -6.38
N PRO A 217 12.79 -17.65 -6.40
CA PRO A 217 12.96 -18.85 -7.21
C PRO A 217 11.92 -19.95 -6.89
N ALA A 218 11.58 -20.12 -5.62
CA ALA A 218 10.56 -21.10 -5.20
C ALA A 218 9.15 -20.67 -5.61
N MET A 219 8.85 -19.36 -5.58
CA MET A 219 7.56 -18.82 -6.03
C MET A 219 7.39 -18.98 -7.55
N VAL A 220 8.45 -18.70 -8.31
CA VAL A 220 8.50 -18.89 -9.78
C VAL A 220 8.32 -20.36 -10.13
N GLY A 221 9.09 -21.26 -9.50
CA GLY A 221 9.00 -22.70 -9.77
C GLY A 221 7.61 -23.29 -9.49
N ARG A 222 6.85 -22.67 -8.59
CA ARG A 222 5.45 -23.03 -8.30
C ARG A 222 4.43 -22.23 -9.09
N ASN A 223 4.85 -21.18 -9.79
CA ASN A 223 3.98 -20.14 -10.33
C ASN A 223 2.94 -19.68 -9.29
N HIS A 224 3.39 -19.48 -8.05
CA HIS A 224 2.55 -19.12 -6.91
C HIS A 224 3.37 -18.32 -5.91
N GLY A 225 2.86 -17.15 -5.55
CA GLY A 225 3.41 -16.35 -4.46
C GLY A 225 2.93 -14.91 -4.52
N HIS A 226 3.30 -14.12 -3.52
CA HIS A 226 2.92 -12.72 -3.44
C HIS A 226 4.03 -11.88 -2.80
N ILE A 227 4.57 -10.93 -3.56
CA ILE A 227 5.57 -9.99 -3.08
C ILE A 227 4.93 -8.62 -2.87
N VAL A 228 4.96 -8.13 -1.64
CA VAL A 228 4.47 -6.82 -1.23
C VAL A 228 5.67 -5.97 -0.83
N GLY A 229 5.69 -4.73 -1.28
CA GLY A 229 6.72 -3.76 -0.90
C GLY A 229 6.11 -2.41 -0.59
N ILE A 230 6.55 -1.85 0.52
CA ILE A 230 6.00 -0.63 1.10
C ILE A 230 6.90 0.56 0.77
N SER A 231 6.39 1.40 -0.12
CA SER A 231 6.93 2.69 -0.52
C SER A 231 6.22 3.84 0.22
N SER A 232 6.50 5.08 -0.18
CA SER A 232 5.98 6.31 0.42
C SER A 232 5.66 7.34 -0.65
N LEU A 233 4.76 8.27 -0.37
CA LEU A 233 4.56 9.46 -1.19
C LEU A 233 5.85 10.30 -1.34
N SER A 234 6.82 10.15 -0.43
CA SER A 234 8.15 10.73 -0.57
C SER A 234 8.95 10.15 -1.75
N ALA A 235 8.52 9.03 -2.34
CA ALA A 235 9.08 8.49 -3.59
C ALA A 235 8.64 9.29 -4.83
N VAL A 236 7.61 10.14 -4.70
CA VAL A 236 7.05 10.91 -5.81
C VAL A 236 7.24 12.41 -5.57
N ILE A 237 6.91 12.87 -4.37
CA ILE A 237 7.09 14.25 -3.91
C ILE A 237 8.00 14.24 -2.68
N THR A 238 9.32 14.14 -2.91
CA THR A 238 10.31 14.05 -1.84
C THR A 238 10.46 15.37 -1.09
N PRO A 239 10.17 15.41 0.23
CA PRO A 239 10.44 16.59 1.05
C PRO A 239 11.93 16.86 1.22
N ALA A 240 12.29 18.10 1.53
CA ALA A 240 13.64 18.41 1.99
C ALA A 240 14.02 17.55 3.19
N ARG A 241 15.31 17.20 3.30
CA ARG A 241 15.89 16.34 4.36
C ARG A 241 15.54 14.84 4.27
N LEU A 242 14.92 14.39 3.18
CA LEU A 242 14.56 12.99 2.94
C LEU A 242 15.14 12.46 1.62
N ALA A 243 16.30 12.95 1.19
CA ALA A 243 16.86 12.60 -0.12
C ALA A 243 17.19 11.10 -0.23
N ASP A 244 17.86 10.54 0.77
CA ASP A 244 18.18 9.11 0.88
C ASP A 244 16.91 8.25 1.02
N TYR A 245 16.00 8.65 1.92
CA TYR A 245 14.73 7.95 2.11
C TYR A 245 13.86 7.96 0.85
N GLY A 246 13.68 9.12 0.22
CA GLY A 246 12.92 9.29 -1.02
C GLY A 246 13.49 8.45 -2.15
N ALA A 247 14.82 8.51 -2.35
CA ALA A 247 15.52 7.70 -3.36
C ALA A 247 15.30 6.20 -3.14
N THR A 248 15.44 5.72 -1.90
CA THR A 248 15.23 4.29 -1.59
C THR A 248 13.78 3.86 -1.79
N LYS A 249 12.80 4.69 -1.40
CA LYS A 249 11.37 4.39 -1.58
C LYS A 249 10.93 4.44 -3.04
N GLN A 250 11.53 5.30 -3.87
CA GLN A 250 11.38 5.23 -5.32
C GLN A 250 12.02 3.96 -5.88
N GLY A 251 13.19 3.56 -5.38
CA GLY A 251 13.83 2.28 -5.70
C GLY A 251 12.92 1.09 -5.44
N VAL A 252 12.17 1.07 -4.33
CA VAL A 252 11.20 0.00 -4.02
C VAL A 252 10.09 -0.07 -5.08
N LEU A 253 9.56 1.06 -5.53
CA LEU A 253 8.55 1.09 -6.59
C LEU A 253 9.11 0.58 -7.91
N THR A 254 10.32 1.01 -8.27
CA THR A 254 11.01 0.53 -9.47
C THR A 254 11.23 -0.98 -9.39
N LEU A 255 11.73 -1.51 -8.28
CA LEU A 255 11.90 -2.95 -8.06
C LEU A 255 10.59 -3.72 -8.33
N GLN A 256 9.47 -3.25 -7.79
CA GLN A 256 8.18 -3.91 -8.00
C GLN A 256 7.69 -3.85 -9.44
N ASN A 257 7.88 -2.71 -10.10
CA ASN A 257 7.47 -2.54 -11.50
C ASN A 257 8.30 -3.44 -12.42
N THR A 258 9.63 -3.47 -12.22
CA THR A 258 10.54 -4.34 -12.96
C THR A 258 10.24 -5.81 -12.69
N LEU A 259 10.06 -6.20 -11.43
CA LEU A 259 9.72 -7.57 -11.05
C LEU A 259 8.43 -8.07 -11.72
N ARG A 260 7.41 -7.22 -11.89
CA ARG A 260 6.21 -7.58 -12.66
C ARG A 260 6.52 -7.91 -14.12
N GLN A 261 7.43 -7.18 -14.75
CA GLN A 261 7.84 -7.45 -16.14
C GLN A 261 8.66 -8.73 -16.23
N GLU A 262 9.62 -8.92 -15.33
CA GLU A 262 10.45 -10.15 -15.26
C GLU A 262 9.57 -11.38 -15.04
N LEU A 263 8.64 -11.33 -14.08
CA LEU A 263 7.68 -12.42 -13.84
C LEU A 263 6.85 -12.78 -15.08
N ARG A 264 6.46 -11.78 -15.87
CA ARG A 264 5.62 -11.97 -17.06
C ARG A 264 6.41 -12.51 -18.24
N PHE A 265 7.57 -11.91 -18.53
CA PHE A 265 8.26 -12.08 -19.80
C PHE A 265 9.50 -12.97 -19.71
N GLU A 266 10.19 -12.96 -18.58
CA GLU A 266 11.42 -13.74 -18.38
C GLU A 266 11.12 -15.06 -17.65
N GLU A 267 10.54 -14.97 -16.45
CA GLU A 267 10.29 -16.13 -15.58
C GLU A 267 9.03 -16.92 -15.98
N LYS A 268 8.16 -16.33 -16.82
CA LYS A 268 6.89 -16.94 -17.27
C LYS A 268 6.01 -17.44 -16.12
N ALA A 269 5.99 -16.71 -15.01
CA ALA A 269 5.25 -17.01 -13.80
C ALA A 269 4.15 -15.94 -13.52
N PRO A 270 3.12 -15.83 -14.38
CA PRO A 270 2.13 -14.75 -14.31
C PRO A 270 1.18 -14.84 -13.11
N LYS A 271 1.18 -15.95 -12.37
CA LYS A 271 0.37 -16.12 -11.15
C LYS A 271 1.12 -15.66 -9.88
N VAL A 272 2.43 -15.38 -9.95
CA VAL A 272 3.16 -14.72 -8.86
C VAL A 272 2.72 -13.25 -8.80
N ARG A 273 2.17 -12.83 -7.67
CA ARG A 273 1.57 -11.51 -7.48
C ARG A 273 2.58 -10.51 -6.95
N VAL A 274 2.40 -9.25 -7.33
CA VAL A 274 3.22 -8.14 -6.85
C VAL A 274 2.33 -6.97 -6.46
N THR A 275 2.35 -6.57 -5.19
CA THR A 275 1.58 -5.43 -4.68
C THR A 275 2.50 -4.29 -4.27
N SER A 276 2.26 -3.13 -4.85
CA SER A 276 2.93 -1.87 -4.53
C SER A 276 2.08 -1.08 -3.55
N VAL A 277 2.65 -0.65 -2.43
CA VAL A 277 1.94 0.12 -1.41
C VAL A 277 2.63 1.48 -1.28
N VAL A 278 1.94 2.56 -1.61
CA VAL A 278 2.45 3.94 -1.51
C VAL A 278 1.70 4.65 -0.41
N LEU A 279 2.41 5.03 0.65
CA LEU A 279 1.82 5.57 1.87
C LEU A 279 2.18 7.05 2.09
N GLY A 280 1.20 7.82 2.55
CA GLY A 280 1.40 9.06 3.29
C GLY A 280 1.94 8.78 4.70
N PHE A 281 1.78 9.75 5.60
CA PHE A 281 2.19 9.54 6.99
C PHE A 281 1.27 8.54 7.69
N VAL A 282 1.88 7.59 8.39
CA VAL A 282 1.19 6.58 9.20
C VAL A 282 1.62 6.75 10.65
N ALA A 283 0.67 6.71 11.58
CA ALA A 283 0.93 6.81 13.02
C ALA A 283 1.74 5.61 13.51
N THR A 284 3.08 5.71 13.45
CA THR A 284 4.03 4.67 13.84
C THR A 284 5.15 5.26 14.69
N PRO A 285 5.94 4.44 15.41
CA PRO A 285 7.11 4.91 16.14
C PRO A 285 8.23 5.50 15.27
N MET A 286 8.09 5.54 13.93
CA MET A 286 9.12 6.05 13.01
C MET A 286 9.35 7.57 13.14
N PHE A 287 8.36 8.32 13.64
CA PHE A 287 8.49 9.76 13.80
C PHE A 287 7.65 10.31 14.96
N LYS A 288 8.03 11.51 15.42
CA LYS A 288 7.28 12.33 16.38
C LYS A 288 7.04 13.72 15.78
N GLY A 289 6.04 14.45 16.28
CA GLY A 289 5.77 15.84 15.90
C GLY A 289 4.50 16.06 15.06
N LYS A 290 4.42 17.22 14.38
CA LYS A 290 3.22 17.66 13.66
C LYS A 290 3.44 17.58 12.15
N THR A 291 2.67 16.74 11.47
CA THR A 291 2.75 16.60 10.00
C THR A 291 2.30 17.86 9.26
N ASN A 292 1.47 18.72 9.89
CA ASN A 292 0.84 19.92 9.30
C ASN A 292 0.08 19.66 8.00
N GLN A 293 -0.38 18.42 7.80
CA GLN A 293 -1.15 18.03 6.63
C GLN A 293 -2.64 18.31 6.83
N SER A 294 -3.36 18.47 5.73
CA SER A 294 -4.83 18.56 5.76
C SER A 294 -5.41 17.23 6.25
N GLY A 295 -6.12 17.22 7.39
CA GLY A 295 -6.83 16.03 7.88
C GLY A 295 -7.85 15.46 6.90
N PHE A 296 -8.44 16.29 6.02
CA PHE A 296 -9.43 15.83 5.04
C PHE A 296 -8.83 15.17 3.79
N LEU A 297 -7.83 15.80 3.15
CA LEU A 297 -7.17 15.29 1.93
C LEU A 297 -6.01 14.33 2.22
N SER A 298 -5.25 14.56 3.28
CA SER A 298 -4.06 13.79 3.63
C SER A 298 -4.04 13.51 5.14
N PRO A 299 -4.98 12.70 5.64
CA PRO A 299 -5.03 12.33 7.05
C PRO A 299 -3.76 11.60 7.48
N LEU A 300 -3.45 11.68 8.78
CA LEU A 300 -2.51 10.77 9.41
C LEU A 300 -3.16 9.38 9.48
N LEU A 301 -2.62 8.41 8.75
CA LEU A 301 -3.20 7.08 8.62
C LEU A 301 -3.02 6.25 9.89
N HIS A 302 -4.04 5.47 10.25
CA HIS A 302 -3.93 4.47 11.29
C HIS A 302 -3.23 3.21 10.76
N VAL A 303 -2.39 2.57 11.57
CA VAL A 303 -1.65 1.35 11.19
C VAL A 303 -2.58 0.25 10.69
N ASP A 304 -3.72 0.06 11.36
CA ASP A 304 -4.69 -0.97 10.97
C ASP A 304 -5.37 -0.72 9.64
N THR A 305 -5.58 0.52 9.23
CA THR A 305 -6.14 0.84 7.91
C THR A 305 -5.17 0.42 6.81
N VAL A 306 -3.87 0.63 7.04
CA VAL A 306 -2.81 0.18 6.11
C VAL A 306 -2.67 -1.34 6.13
N GLY A 307 -2.64 -1.95 7.32
CA GLY A 307 -2.56 -3.39 7.49
C GLY A 307 -3.74 -4.11 6.81
N GLU A 308 -4.94 -3.58 6.95
CA GLU A 308 -6.18 -4.09 6.36
C GLU A 308 -6.09 -4.07 4.83
N ALA A 309 -5.64 -2.96 4.24
CA ALA A 309 -5.48 -2.86 2.79
C ALA A 309 -4.44 -3.85 2.22
N ILE A 310 -3.35 -4.09 2.96
CA ILE A 310 -2.32 -5.07 2.59
C ILE A 310 -2.86 -6.49 2.69
N VAL A 311 -3.47 -6.85 3.83
CA VAL A 311 -4.05 -8.19 4.04
C VAL A 311 -5.18 -8.45 3.06
N ASP A 312 -6.01 -7.47 2.73
CA ASP A 312 -7.05 -7.58 1.69
C ASP A 312 -6.46 -7.96 0.33
N ALA A 313 -5.30 -7.42 -0.05
CA ALA A 313 -4.65 -7.75 -1.33
C ALA A 313 -4.10 -9.18 -1.32
N ILE A 314 -3.51 -9.60 -0.20
CA ILE A 314 -2.95 -10.94 -0.03
C ILE A 314 -4.06 -11.99 -0.01
N VAL A 315 -5.12 -11.76 0.77
CA VAL A 315 -6.26 -12.67 0.87
C VAL A 315 -7.03 -12.76 -0.45
N ALA A 316 -7.17 -11.65 -1.17
CA ALA A 316 -7.74 -11.65 -2.51
C ALA A 316 -6.83 -12.34 -3.56
N ARG A 317 -5.56 -12.59 -3.25
CA ARG A 317 -4.54 -13.15 -4.16
C ARG A 317 -4.38 -12.32 -5.43
N GLU A 318 -4.43 -11.01 -5.26
CA GLU A 318 -4.38 -10.03 -6.34
C GLU A 318 -3.19 -9.09 -6.18
N SER A 319 -2.45 -8.89 -7.27
CA SER A 319 -1.57 -7.75 -7.44
C SER A 319 -2.40 -6.46 -7.35
N ARG A 320 -2.00 -5.53 -6.47
CA ARG A 320 -2.63 -4.22 -6.34
C ARG A 320 -1.60 -3.09 -6.30
N SER A 321 -2.00 -1.92 -6.79
CA SER A 321 -1.30 -0.66 -6.53
C SER A 321 -2.12 0.12 -5.51
N ILE A 322 -1.71 0.03 -4.25
CA ILE A 322 -2.41 0.61 -3.10
C ILE A 322 -1.82 1.98 -2.84
N TRP A 323 -2.64 3.01 -2.95
CA TRP A 323 -2.31 4.39 -2.57
C TRP A 323 -3.13 4.76 -1.35
N LEU A 324 -2.47 5.12 -0.26
CA LEU A 324 -3.13 5.59 0.95
C LEU A 324 -2.46 6.88 1.43
N PRO A 325 -3.18 8.01 1.53
CA PRO A 325 -4.55 8.20 1.03
C PRO A 325 -4.63 8.05 -0.50
N GLY A 326 -5.81 7.71 -1.01
CA GLY A 326 -6.06 7.43 -2.43
C GLY A 326 -5.76 8.60 -3.36
N ILE A 327 -5.89 9.84 -2.85
CA ILE A 327 -5.48 11.06 -3.57
C ILE A 327 -3.99 11.05 -3.97
N GLY A 328 -3.17 10.26 -3.29
CA GLY A 328 -1.75 10.09 -3.60
C GLY A 328 -1.49 9.69 -5.06
N GLY A 329 -2.37 8.88 -5.66
CA GLY A 329 -2.25 8.51 -7.07
C GLY A 329 -2.43 9.70 -8.02
N LEU A 330 -3.37 10.61 -7.70
CA LEU A 330 -3.56 11.85 -8.45
C LEU A 330 -2.36 12.77 -8.28
N VAL A 331 -1.84 12.90 -7.05
CA VAL A 331 -0.62 13.68 -6.78
C VAL A 331 0.55 13.16 -7.61
N ALA A 332 0.70 11.84 -7.73
CA ALA A 332 1.76 11.25 -8.55
C ALA A 332 1.61 11.58 -10.04
N MET A 333 0.39 11.52 -10.57
CA MET A 333 0.11 11.91 -11.94
C MET A 333 0.42 13.39 -12.20
N LEU A 334 0.03 14.28 -11.28
CA LEU A 334 0.30 15.72 -11.40
C LEU A 334 1.79 16.05 -11.25
N ALA A 335 2.50 15.34 -10.36
CA ALA A 335 3.95 15.50 -10.17
C ALA A 335 4.77 15.07 -11.39
N ALA A 336 4.24 14.16 -12.22
CA ALA A 336 4.82 13.77 -13.50
C ALA A 336 4.41 14.70 -14.66
N GLY A 337 3.61 15.74 -14.40
CA GLY A 337 3.24 16.77 -15.36
C GLY A 337 4.37 17.77 -15.63
N PRO A 338 4.05 18.97 -16.16
CA PRO A 338 5.05 20.00 -16.42
C PRO A 338 5.87 20.36 -15.16
N ASP A 339 7.15 20.69 -15.35
CA ASP A 339 8.09 20.93 -14.24
C ASP A 339 7.58 21.96 -13.22
N TRP A 340 6.93 23.04 -13.68
CA TRP A 340 6.40 24.07 -12.78
C TRP A 340 5.33 23.51 -11.81
N LEU A 341 4.54 22.52 -12.25
CA LEU A 341 3.52 21.88 -11.43
C LEU A 341 4.16 20.90 -10.45
N GLY A 342 5.13 20.11 -10.92
CA GLY A 342 5.93 19.22 -10.08
C GLY A 342 6.64 19.99 -8.98
N GLU A 343 7.31 21.09 -9.32
CA GLU A 343 8.01 21.96 -8.35
C GLU A 343 7.06 22.66 -7.39
N MET A 344 5.88 23.10 -7.84
CA MET A 344 4.86 23.62 -6.95
C MET A 344 4.42 22.58 -5.90
N LEU A 345 4.21 21.33 -6.32
CA LEU A 345 3.87 20.23 -5.41
C LEU A 345 5.03 19.91 -4.44
N ARG A 346 6.28 19.83 -4.92
CA ARG A 346 7.45 19.62 -4.05
C ARG A 346 7.61 20.76 -3.03
N ASN A 347 7.48 22.01 -3.46
CA ASN A 347 7.58 23.18 -2.56
C ASN A 347 6.51 23.17 -1.46
N SER A 348 5.32 22.62 -1.73
CA SER A 348 4.27 22.48 -0.71
C SER A 348 4.69 21.63 0.50
N THR A 349 5.66 20.71 0.32
CA THR A 349 6.16 19.82 1.37
C THR A 349 6.97 20.54 2.45
N GLN A 350 7.44 21.77 2.20
CA GLN A 350 8.18 22.57 3.18
C GLN A 350 7.41 22.83 4.49
N ARG A 351 6.09 22.66 4.47
CA ARG A 351 5.22 22.83 5.66
C ARG A 351 5.33 21.69 6.67
N ILE A 352 5.87 20.54 6.26
CA ILE A 352 6.01 19.35 7.09
C ILE A 352 7.09 19.60 8.15
N ARG A 353 6.74 19.44 9.44
CA ARG A 353 7.66 19.61 10.58
C ARG A 353 7.64 18.35 11.45
N VAL A 354 8.37 17.34 11.00
CA VAL A 354 8.39 16.01 11.60
C VAL A 354 9.82 15.65 12.01
N ASP A 355 9.95 15.14 13.23
CA ASP A 355 11.21 14.63 13.76
C ASP A 355 11.27 13.12 13.56
N TYR A 356 12.23 12.68 12.75
CA TYR A 356 12.43 11.28 12.39
C TYR A 356 13.25 10.57 13.46
N VAL A 357 12.59 10.28 14.59
CA VAL A 357 13.16 9.53 15.72
C VAL A 357 12.63 8.11 15.64
N GLY A 358 13.31 7.25 14.88
CA GLY A 358 12.95 5.83 14.75
C GLY A 358 13.27 5.01 16.01
N ARG A 359 12.89 3.72 16.02
CA ARG A 359 13.18 2.78 17.13
C ARG A 359 14.65 2.36 17.26
N GLN A 360 15.44 2.68 16.24
CA GLN A 360 16.84 2.31 16.15
C GLN A 360 17.68 3.58 16.18
N THR A 361 18.73 3.55 16.97
CA THR A 361 19.79 4.57 16.95
C THR A 361 20.97 4.03 16.17
N THR A 362 21.77 4.94 15.65
CA THR A 362 23.05 4.60 15.04
C THR A 362 24.14 4.93 16.04
N ASP A 363 25.05 3.98 16.26
CA ASP A 363 26.30 4.26 16.95
C ASP A 363 27.03 5.40 16.21
N PRO A 364 27.36 6.52 16.89
CA PRO A 364 28.00 7.68 16.27
C PRO A 364 29.33 7.38 15.58
N ASP A 365 30.06 6.37 16.06
CA ASP A 365 31.41 6.01 15.66
C ASP A 365 31.41 4.85 14.65
N THR A 366 30.59 3.83 14.89
CA THR A 366 30.56 2.62 14.03
C THR A 366 29.50 2.66 12.94
N GLY A 367 28.47 3.52 13.07
CA GLY A 367 27.31 3.57 12.17
C GLY A 367 26.42 2.31 12.25
N GLY A 368 26.67 1.41 13.19
CA GLY A 368 25.86 0.21 13.43
C GLY A 368 24.51 0.54 14.05
N LEU A 369 23.51 -0.32 13.84
CA LEU A 369 22.22 -0.21 14.50
C LEU A 369 22.34 -0.60 15.98
N CYS A 370 21.84 0.27 16.83
CA CYS A 370 21.64 0.04 18.26
C CYS A 370 20.14 0.15 18.57
N LYS A 371 19.71 -0.52 19.65
CA LYS A 371 18.36 -0.31 20.17
C LYS A 371 18.28 1.12 20.74
N ALA A 372 17.24 1.87 20.41
CA ALA A 372 17.04 3.17 21.03
C ALA A 372 16.91 3.01 22.55
N GLU A 373 17.68 3.78 23.31
CA GLU A 373 17.52 3.86 24.77
C GLU A 373 16.15 4.48 25.09
N GLU A 374 15.40 3.83 25.97
CA GLU A 374 14.09 4.32 26.41
C GLU A 374 14.28 5.58 27.27
N GLY A 375 14.21 6.74 26.65
CA GLY A 375 14.07 8.03 27.34
C GLY A 375 15.32 8.89 27.37
N THR A 376 15.39 9.84 26.44
CA THR A 376 15.88 11.20 26.69
C THR A 376 14.98 12.21 26.01
#